data_AF-A0A0D7BPN4-F1
#
_entry.id   AF-A0A0D7BPN4-F1
#
_cell.length_a   1.000
_cell.length_b   1.000
_cell.length_c   1.000
_cell.angle_alpha   90.00
_cell.angle_beta   90.00
_cell.angle_gamma   90.00
#
_symmetry.space_group_name_H-M   'P 1'
#
loop_
_entity.id
_entity.type
_entity.pdbx_description
1 polymer ?
#
loop_
_entity_poly.entity_id
_entity_poly.type
_entity_poly.pdbx_seq_one_letter_code
_entity_poly.pdbx_strand_id
1 'polypeptide(L)'
;MSVSTTFHPAAQTRGLSPDVTFLTQDNVYFYVHSSILLAGSTNHFGGLIPIDSSEKSTVKIPEIAPVLNIILHAMYNMSCTAYSPTFRVVQWAIELFPTYGLEVKTYIAPQTPLFVHLTSFAPLYPIDVYALAAHHDLEDLATVASTNLLSYQLSDMDDALVDYIGPLYLRRLFFLHLGRTEAFKRILFPIPPPHPATAECDFEQQKSVSRAWQLAATSLAWTARPDMSPSSVESTLASLTEHIECGECRQALKDRVKDVVVQWAFVKTTI
;
A
#
# COMPACT_ATOMS: atom_id res chain seq x y z
N MET A 1 1.38 26.19 -30.34
CA MET A 1 0.43 26.19 -29.21
C MET A 1 0.17 24.74 -28.86
N SER A 2 0.39 24.35 -27.60
CA SER A 2 0.14 22.97 -27.14
C SER A 2 -1.21 22.90 -26.42
N VAL A 3 -1.98 21.85 -26.67
CA VAL A 3 -3.32 21.64 -26.08
C VAL A 3 -3.34 20.26 -25.46
N SER A 4 -3.95 20.13 -24.29
CA SER A 4 -4.17 18.84 -23.65
C SER A 4 -4.97 17.89 -24.55
N THR A 5 -4.57 16.62 -24.62
CA THR A 5 -5.25 15.59 -25.40
C THR A 5 -6.60 15.16 -24.81
N THR A 6 -6.77 15.17 -23.48
CA THR A 6 -8.07 14.91 -22.83
C THR A 6 -8.95 16.17 -22.87
N PHE A 7 -8.43 17.26 -22.31
CA PHE A 7 -9.14 18.54 -22.14
C PHE A 7 -8.91 19.48 -23.32
N HIS A 8 -9.48 19.15 -24.48
CA HIS A 8 -9.38 19.93 -25.72
C HIS A 8 -10.71 20.65 -26.07
N PRO A 9 -10.74 21.62 -27.00
CA PRO A 9 -11.94 22.43 -27.28
C PRO A 9 -13.19 21.65 -27.70
N ALA A 10 -12.99 20.46 -28.26
CA ALA A 10 -14.07 19.57 -28.71
C ALA A 10 -14.37 18.44 -27.70
N ALA A 11 -13.76 18.47 -26.51
CA ALA A 11 -14.00 17.49 -25.46
C ALA A 11 -15.40 17.74 -24.87
N GLN A 12 -16.39 16.99 -25.35
CA GLN A 12 -17.75 17.06 -24.83
C GLN A 12 -17.87 16.19 -23.58
N THR A 13 -18.27 16.80 -22.47
CA THR A 13 -18.60 16.06 -21.24
C THR A 13 -20.07 16.24 -20.92
N ARG A 14 -20.84 15.14 -20.85
CA ARG A 14 -22.30 15.16 -20.63
C ARG A 14 -23.07 16.05 -21.63
N GLY A 15 -22.58 16.14 -22.86
CA GLY A 15 -23.20 16.94 -23.93
C GLY A 15 -22.96 18.46 -23.83
N LEU A 16 -22.17 18.91 -22.85
CA LEU A 16 -21.77 20.31 -22.73
C LEU A 16 -20.42 20.54 -23.43
N SER A 17 -20.24 21.75 -23.94
CA SER A 17 -18.95 22.21 -24.45
C SER A 17 -18.16 22.89 -23.32
N PRO A 18 -16.82 22.84 -23.35
CA PRO A 18 -15.98 23.56 -22.41
C PRO A 18 -16.25 25.08 -22.44
N ASP A 19 -16.35 25.68 -21.26
CA ASP A 19 -16.65 27.11 -21.04
C ASP A 19 -15.50 27.85 -20.34
N VAL A 20 -14.54 27.13 -19.75
CA VAL A 20 -13.34 27.69 -19.11
C VAL A 20 -12.09 27.19 -19.83
N THR A 21 -11.13 28.08 -20.03
CA THR A 21 -9.82 27.73 -20.60
C THR A 21 -8.72 28.05 -19.59
N PHE A 22 -7.94 27.05 -19.20
CA PHE A 22 -6.74 27.24 -18.39
C PHE A 22 -5.49 27.26 -19.27
N LEU A 23 -4.53 28.11 -18.90
CA LEU A 23 -3.19 28.16 -19.47
C LEU A 23 -2.17 27.89 -18.37
N THR A 24 -1.44 26.79 -18.50
CA THR A 24 -0.41 26.37 -17.54
C THR A 24 0.88 27.17 -17.69
N GLN A 25 1.76 27.07 -16.70
CA GLN A 25 3.06 27.75 -16.71
C GLN A 25 3.94 27.35 -17.91
N ASP A 26 3.85 26.10 -18.34
CA ASP A 26 4.54 25.53 -19.51
C ASP A 26 3.77 25.74 -20.84
N ASN A 27 2.82 26.68 -20.86
CA ASN A 27 2.07 27.14 -22.03
C ASN A 27 1.22 26.06 -22.72
N VAL A 28 0.57 25.20 -21.93
CA VAL A 28 -0.40 24.22 -22.42
C VAL A 28 -1.81 24.68 -22.08
N TYR A 29 -2.70 24.60 -23.07
CA TYR A 29 -4.11 24.95 -22.90
C TYR A 29 -4.93 23.74 -22.46
N PHE A 30 -5.82 23.97 -21.50
CA PHE A 30 -6.80 23.00 -21.01
C PHE A 30 -8.20 23.59 -21.12
N TYR A 31 -9.09 22.89 -21.80
CA TYR A 31 -10.48 23.30 -21.99
C TYR A 31 -11.38 22.46 -21.09
N VAL A 32 -12.04 23.10 -20.14
CA VAL A 32 -12.77 22.46 -19.04
C VAL A 32 -14.15 23.09 -18.82
N HIS A 33 -14.95 22.44 -17.98
CA HIS A 33 -16.33 22.79 -17.66
C HIS A 33 -16.42 23.37 -16.25
N SER A 34 -16.81 24.63 -16.12
CA SER A 34 -16.99 25.33 -14.85
C SER A 34 -17.93 24.57 -13.91
N SER A 35 -19.00 23.99 -14.45
CA SER A 35 -19.99 23.22 -13.69
C SER A 35 -19.40 22.02 -12.95
N ILE A 36 -18.46 21.30 -13.57
CA ILE A 36 -17.76 20.18 -12.94
C ILE A 36 -16.81 20.69 -11.87
N LEU A 37 -16.08 21.77 -12.17
CA LEU A 37 -15.11 22.31 -11.23
C LEU A 37 -15.77 22.90 -9.97
N LEU A 38 -16.87 23.65 -10.15
CA LEU A 38 -17.65 24.22 -9.06
C LEU A 38 -18.38 23.16 -8.24
N ALA A 39 -18.84 22.07 -8.87
CA ALA A 39 -19.44 20.95 -8.13
C ALA A 39 -18.42 20.20 -7.26
N GLY A 40 -17.15 20.18 -7.68
CA GLY A 40 -16.09 19.44 -7.00
C GLY A 40 -15.21 20.26 -6.04
N SER A 41 -15.27 21.59 -6.10
CA SER A 41 -14.42 22.49 -5.32
C SER A 41 -15.22 23.32 -4.32
N THR A 42 -14.69 23.40 -3.10
CA THR A 42 -15.28 24.21 -2.01
C THR A 42 -14.88 25.68 -2.03
N ASN A 43 -13.90 26.06 -2.86
CA ASN A 43 -13.35 27.42 -2.89
C ASN A 43 -13.33 28.02 -4.30
N HIS A 44 -14.26 27.60 -5.17
CA HIS A 44 -14.34 28.05 -6.57
C HIS A 44 -13.02 27.80 -7.34
N PHE A 45 -12.40 26.65 -7.08
CA PHE A 45 -11.12 26.23 -7.64
C PHE A 45 -10.02 27.27 -7.41
N GLY A 46 -9.83 27.67 -6.14
CA GLY A 46 -8.90 28.72 -5.74
C GLY A 46 -9.33 30.14 -6.15
N GLY A 47 -10.64 30.36 -6.33
CA GLY A 47 -11.19 31.62 -6.85
C GLY A 47 -10.90 31.86 -8.34
N LEU A 48 -10.41 30.85 -9.06
CA LEU A 48 -10.04 30.95 -10.47
C LEU A 48 -11.23 30.88 -11.42
N ILE A 49 -12.39 30.43 -10.93
CA ILE A 49 -13.62 30.35 -11.74
C ILE A 49 -14.42 31.63 -11.53
N PRO A 50 -14.61 32.47 -12.57
CA PRO A 50 -15.40 33.68 -12.47
C PRO A 50 -16.87 33.36 -12.18
N ILE A 51 -17.49 34.13 -11.28
CA ILE A 51 -18.91 34.02 -10.96
C ILE A 51 -19.77 34.57 -12.12
N ASP A 52 -19.25 35.57 -12.83
CA ASP A 52 -19.92 36.25 -13.95
C ASP A 52 -18.95 36.38 -15.14
N SER A 53 -18.90 35.39 -16.03
CA SER A 53 -18.14 35.52 -17.28
C SER A 53 -19.03 35.34 -18.50
N SER A 54 -19.44 36.46 -19.08
CA SER A 54 -20.04 36.56 -20.43
C SER A 54 -19.03 36.33 -21.56
N GLU A 55 -17.72 36.26 -21.26
CA GLU A 55 -16.64 36.02 -22.22
C GLU A 55 -15.76 34.84 -21.81
N LYS A 56 -15.37 34.02 -22.79
CA LYS A 56 -14.42 32.89 -22.65
C LYS A 56 -13.03 33.41 -22.27
N SER A 57 -12.83 33.74 -21.01
CA SER A 57 -11.57 34.25 -20.50
C SER A 57 -10.59 33.10 -20.26
N THR A 58 -9.37 33.24 -20.78
CA THR A 58 -8.28 32.30 -20.49
C THR A 58 -7.68 32.63 -19.14
N VAL A 59 -7.78 31.71 -18.19
CA VAL A 59 -7.26 31.86 -16.83
C VAL A 59 -5.87 31.23 -16.75
N LYS A 60 -4.89 31.98 -16.26
CA LYS A 60 -3.52 31.47 -16.06
C LYS A 60 -3.42 30.71 -14.75
N ILE A 61 -2.78 29.56 -14.81
CA ILE A 61 -2.58 28.64 -13.68
C ILE A 61 -1.06 28.49 -13.43
N PRO A 62 -0.58 28.59 -12.17
CA PRO A 62 0.84 28.54 -11.86
C PRO A 62 1.49 27.15 -12.04
N GLU A 63 0.71 26.08 -12.14
CA GLU A 63 1.15 24.71 -12.27
C GLU A 63 1.57 24.37 -13.70
N ILE A 64 2.44 23.37 -13.81
CA ILE A 64 2.80 22.71 -15.07
C ILE A 64 1.69 21.75 -15.52
N ALA A 65 1.64 21.48 -16.83
CA ALA A 65 0.61 20.66 -17.44
C ALA A 65 0.40 19.27 -16.80
N PRO A 66 1.45 18.49 -16.45
CA PRO A 66 1.25 17.17 -15.84
C PRO A 66 0.52 17.22 -14.49
N VAL A 67 0.78 18.26 -13.68
CA VAL A 67 0.17 18.43 -12.35
C VAL A 67 -1.30 18.82 -12.51
N LEU A 68 -1.59 19.84 -13.33
CA LEU A 68 -2.97 20.26 -13.60
C LEU A 68 -3.78 19.11 -14.24
N ASN A 69 -3.17 18.32 -15.12
CA ASN A 69 -3.83 17.18 -15.75
C ASN A 69 -4.31 16.17 -14.70
N ILE A 70 -3.51 15.85 -13.67
CA ILE A 70 -3.91 14.94 -12.60
C ILE A 70 -5.06 15.51 -11.77
N ILE A 71 -4.99 16.79 -11.40
CA ILE A 71 -6.05 17.48 -10.66
C ILE A 71 -7.37 17.40 -11.44
N LEU A 72 -7.35 17.72 -12.74
CA LEU A 72 -8.54 17.67 -13.59
C LEU A 72 -9.04 16.22 -13.78
N HIS A 73 -8.15 15.26 -14.00
CA HIS A 73 -8.54 13.85 -14.09
C HIS A 73 -9.22 13.36 -12.80
N ALA A 74 -8.76 13.79 -11.63
CA ALA A 74 -9.42 13.49 -10.36
C ALA A 74 -10.83 14.09 -10.29
N MET A 75 -10.99 15.37 -10.63
CA MET A 75 -12.29 16.06 -10.61
C MET A 75 -13.30 15.47 -11.60
N TYR A 76 -12.84 15.03 -12.76
CA TYR A 76 -13.67 14.39 -13.78
C TYR A 76 -13.91 12.90 -13.50
N ASN A 77 -13.30 12.37 -12.43
CA ASN A 77 -13.31 10.95 -12.09
C ASN A 77 -12.84 10.06 -13.27
N MET A 78 -11.73 10.47 -13.90
CA MET A 78 -11.12 9.81 -15.06
C MET A 78 -9.73 9.27 -14.71
N SER A 79 -9.34 8.16 -15.34
CA SER A 79 -7.97 7.64 -15.17
C SER A 79 -6.94 8.53 -15.86
N CYS A 80 -5.84 8.84 -15.16
CA CYS A 80 -4.67 9.51 -15.72
C CYS A 80 -3.54 8.53 -16.13
N THR A 81 -3.75 7.21 -16.00
CA THR A 81 -2.72 6.18 -16.25
C THR A 81 -2.14 6.20 -17.66
N ALA A 82 -2.94 6.59 -18.66
CA ALA A 82 -2.52 6.69 -20.06
C ALA A 82 -1.37 7.71 -20.27
N TYR A 83 -1.21 8.66 -19.35
CA TYR A 83 -0.15 9.66 -19.37
C TYR A 83 1.11 9.22 -18.63
N SER A 84 1.09 8.05 -17.98
CA SER A 84 2.19 7.50 -17.19
C SER A 84 2.86 8.54 -16.28
N PRO A 85 2.10 9.28 -15.45
CA PRO A 85 2.70 10.26 -14.57
C PRO A 85 3.58 9.55 -13.53
N THR A 86 4.70 10.17 -13.17
CA THR A 86 5.55 9.66 -12.09
C THR A 86 4.87 9.84 -10.73
N PHE A 87 5.18 8.99 -9.75
CA PHE A 87 4.65 9.11 -8.40
C PHE A 87 4.83 10.52 -7.82
N ARG A 88 6.02 11.13 -8.02
CA ARG A 88 6.33 12.49 -7.57
C ARG A 88 5.37 13.56 -8.11
N VAL A 89 4.92 13.42 -9.36
CA VAL A 89 3.97 14.36 -9.98
C VAL A 89 2.56 14.13 -9.44
N VAL A 90 2.18 12.87 -9.18
CA VAL A 90 0.90 12.52 -8.55
C VAL A 90 0.84 13.05 -7.12
N GLN A 91 1.89 12.83 -6.32
CA GLN A 91 2.01 13.39 -4.97
C GLN A 91 1.89 14.91 -4.99
N TRP A 92 2.64 15.59 -5.85
CA TRP A 92 2.58 17.05 -5.95
C TRP A 92 1.18 17.55 -6.31
N ALA A 93 0.47 16.88 -7.23
CA ALA A 93 -0.91 17.23 -7.55
C ALA A 93 -1.84 17.08 -6.34
N ILE A 94 -1.68 16.02 -5.54
CA ILE A 94 -2.49 15.77 -4.34
C ILE A 94 -2.22 16.81 -3.25
N GLU A 95 -0.96 17.21 -3.06
CA GLU A 95 -0.58 18.27 -2.12
C GLU A 95 -1.24 19.63 -2.46
N LEU A 96 -1.58 19.84 -3.73
CA LEU A 96 -2.29 21.04 -4.19
C LEU A 96 -3.81 20.96 -4.12
N PHE A 97 -4.40 19.79 -3.81
CA PHE A 97 -5.85 19.64 -3.71
C PHE A 97 -6.50 20.67 -2.76
N PRO A 98 -5.97 20.90 -1.53
CA PRO A 98 -6.53 21.91 -0.64
C PRO A 98 -6.49 23.33 -1.21
N THR A 99 -5.45 23.68 -1.97
CA THR A 99 -5.34 24.99 -2.66
C THR A 99 -6.50 25.20 -3.63
N TYR A 100 -6.92 24.14 -4.31
CA TYR A 100 -8.05 24.12 -5.24
C TYR A 100 -9.39 23.76 -4.59
N GLY A 101 -9.45 23.71 -3.26
CA GLY A 101 -10.67 23.42 -2.50
C GLY A 101 -11.17 21.99 -2.67
N LEU A 102 -10.28 21.08 -3.04
CA LEU A 102 -10.55 19.65 -3.20
C LEU A 102 -10.21 18.92 -1.91
N GLU A 103 -11.16 18.13 -1.41
CA GLU A 103 -10.91 17.27 -0.25
C GLU A 103 -10.22 15.98 -0.70
N VAL A 104 -8.99 15.76 -0.23
CA VAL A 104 -8.15 14.60 -0.62
C VAL A 104 -8.87 13.27 -0.42
N LYS A 105 -9.55 13.09 0.72
CA LYS A 105 -10.29 11.87 1.06
C LYS A 105 -11.43 11.56 0.07
N THR A 106 -12.07 12.59 -0.47
CA THR A 106 -13.17 12.45 -1.42
C THR A 106 -12.68 11.97 -2.79
N TYR A 107 -11.53 12.46 -3.24
CA TYR A 107 -10.98 12.11 -4.56
C TYR A 107 -10.09 10.85 -4.55
N ILE A 108 -9.62 10.42 -3.38
CA ILE A 108 -8.82 9.21 -3.18
C ILE A 108 -9.61 8.18 -2.36
N ALA A 109 -10.90 8.08 -2.61
CA ALA A 109 -11.73 7.01 -2.06
C ALA A 109 -11.48 5.68 -2.79
N PRO A 110 -11.74 4.52 -2.14
CA PRO A 110 -11.74 3.25 -2.84
C PRO A 110 -12.61 3.31 -4.11
N GLN A 111 -12.14 2.65 -5.18
CA GLN A 111 -12.76 2.63 -6.52
C GLN A 111 -12.58 3.90 -7.37
N THR A 112 -11.99 4.99 -6.86
CA THR A 112 -11.64 6.10 -7.74
C THR A 112 -10.44 5.71 -8.64
N PRO A 113 -10.36 6.24 -9.87
CA PRO A 113 -9.21 5.98 -10.74
C PRO A 113 -7.89 6.43 -10.14
N LEU A 114 -7.90 7.51 -9.34
CA LEU A 114 -6.70 8.01 -8.67
C LEU A 114 -6.25 7.08 -7.55
N PHE A 115 -7.18 6.51 -6.78
CA PHE A 115 -6.87 5.47 -5.78
C PHE A 115 -6.24 4.25 -6.45
N VAL A 116 -6.84 3.74 -7.53
CA VAL A 116 -6.31 2.59 -8.30
C VAL A 116 -4.93 2.90 -8.87
N HIS A 117 -4.68 4.14 -9.29
CA HIS A 117 -3.37 4.54 -9.77
C HIS A 117 -2.34 4.59 -8.64
N LEU A 118 -2.70 5.13 -7.47
CA LEU A 118 -1.82 5.15 -6.30
C LEU A 118 -1.44 3.75 -5.81
N THR A 119 -2.39 2.82 -5.77
CA THR A 119 -2.11 1.43 -5.39
C THR A 119 -1.16 0.74 -6.37
N SER A 120 -1.16 1.12 -7.65
CA SER A 120 -0.21 0.59 -8.64
C SER A 120 1.25 0.98 -8.36
N PHE A 121 1.49 2.05 -7.60
CA PHE A 121 2.85 2.44 -7.17
C PHE A 121 3.33 1.66 -5.95
N ALA A 122 2.44 1.05 -5.16
CA ALA A 122 2.77 0.44 -3.88
C ALA A 122 3.88 -0.65 -3.96
N PRO A 123 3.97 -1.49 -5.01
CA PRO A 123 5.08 -2.45 -5.11
C PRO A 123 6.46 -1.82 -5.36
N LEU A 124 6.51 -0.62 -5.96
CA LEU A 124 7.76 0.07 -6.33
C LEU A 124 8.16 1.13 -5.31
N TYR A 125 7.17 1.81 -4.72
CA TYR A 125 7.33 2.92 -3.78
C TYR A 125 6.47 2.68 -2.53
N PRO A 126 6.62 1.54 -1.82
CA PRO A 126 5.71 1.15 -0.74
C PRO A 126 5.68 2.16 0.40
N ILE A 127 6.86 2.67 0.79
CA ILE A 127 6.99 3.61 1.90
C ILE A 127 6.47 5.00 1.53
N ASP A 128 6.71 5.46 0.30
CA ASP A 128 6.24 6.77 -0.16
C ASP A 128 4.71 6.79 -0.30
N VAL A 129 4.12 5.72 -0.85
CA VAL A 129 2.66 5.58 -0.95
C VAL A 129 2.04 5.49 0.43
N TYR A 130 2.66 4.74 1.35
CA TYR A 130 2.20 4.65 2.73
C TYR A 130 2.28 6.00 3.45
N ALA A 131 3.36 6.75 3.25
CA ALA A 131 3.57 8.04 3.88
C ALA A 131 2.60 9.10 3.36
N LEU A 132 2.36 9.15 2.04
CA LEU A 132 1.33 10.00 1.44
C LEU A 132 -0.06 9.65 1.98
N ALA A 133 -0.37 8.36 2.08
CA ALA A 133 -1.64 7.90 2.63
C ALA A 133 -1.79 8.31 4.11
N ALA A 134 -0.74 8.13 4.90
CA ALA A 134 -0.71 8.49 6.31
C ALA A 134 -0.88 10.01 6.53
N HIS A 135 -0.14 10.82 5.75
CA HIS A 135 -0.17 12.28 5.81
C HIS A 135 -1.58 12.85 5.60
N HIS A 136 -2.36 12.24 4.69
CA HIS A 136 -3.73 12.64 4.38
C HIS A 136 -4.81 11.79 5.08
N ASP A 137 -4.42 10.91 5.99
CA ASP A 137 -5.30 10.01 6.74
C ASP A 137 -6.21 9.15 5.82
N LEU A 138 -5.60 8.56 4.79
CA LEU A 138 -6.20 7.66 3.81
C LEU A 138 -6.03 6.20 4.24
N GLU A 139 -6.86 5.75 5.19
CA GLU A 139 -6.72 4.44 5.84
C GLU A 139 -6.71 3.26 4.84
N ASP A 140 -7.60 3.27 3.85
CA ASP A 140 -7.68 2.20 2.84
C ASP A 140 -6.39 2.11 2.00
N LEU A 141 -5.82 3.25 1.61
CA LEU A 141 -4.59 3.29 0.82
C LEU A 141 -3.38 2.87 1.67
N ALA A 142 -3.33 3.34 2.92
CA ALA A 142 -2.28 2.95 3.87
C ALA A 142 -2.32 1.44 4.15
N THR A 143 -3.51 0.86 4.26
CA THR A 143 -3.71 -0.58 4.43
C THR A 143 -3.16 -1.35 3.24
N VAL A 144 -3.50 -0.94 2.01
CA VAL A 144 -2.98 -1.57 0.79
C VAL A 144 -1.45 -1.44 0.70
N ALA A 145 -0.90 -0.25 0.95
CA ALA A 145 0.54 -0.02 0.89
C ALA A 145 1.31 -0.85 1.92
N SER A 146 0.76 -1.02 3.14
CA SER A 146 1.41 -1.76 4.22
C SER A 146 1.71 -3.23 3.91
N THR A 147 0.96 -3.86 2.98
CA THR A 147 1.26 -5.23 2.52
C THR A 147 2.67 -5.36 1.94
N ASN A 148 3.16 -4.30 1.29
CA ASN A 148 4.45 -4.26 0.61
C ASN A 148 5.57 -3.77 1.54
N LEU A 149 5.26 -3.42 2.80
CA LEU A 149 6.22 -2.92 3.77
C LEU A 149 6.79 -3.99 4.69
N LEU A 150 6.32 -5.24 4.62
CA LEU A 150 6.83 -6.30 5.51
C LEU A 150 8.34 -6.53 5.41
N SER A 151 8.92 -6.31 4.23
CA SER A 151 10.37 -6.40 3.98
C SER A 151 11.11 -5.09 4.21
N TYR A 152 10.40 -3.99 4.47
CA TYR A 152 11.01 -2.68 4.67
C TYR A 152 11.71 -2.62 6.03
N GLN A 153 12.95 -2.10 6.04
CA GLN A 153 13.72 -1.94 7.27
C GLN A 153 13.30 -0.65 7.95
N LEU A 154 12.66 -0.76 9.12
CA LEU A 154 12.19 0.41 9.87
C LEU A 154 13.32 1.36 10.30
N SER A 155 14.57 0.89 10.31
CA SER A 155 15.77 1.69 10.56
C SER A 155 16.13 2.65 9.44
N ASP A 156 15.62 2.42 8.22
CA ASP A 156 15.97 3.20 7.03
C ASP A 156 15.13 4.50 6.93
N MET A 157 14.18 4.70 7.84
CA MET A 157 13.37 5.93 7.89
C MET A 157 14.21 7.09 8.44
N ASP A 158 14.19 8.21 7.74
CA ASP A 158 14.72 9.47 8.23
C ASP A 158 13.68 10.27 9.03
N ASP A 159 14.14 11.29 9.76
CA ASP A 159 13.27 12.12 10.60
C ASP A 159 12.18 12.83 9.77
N ALA A 160 12.51 13.24 8.54
CA ALA A 160 11.57 13.92 7.64
C ALA A 160 10.40 13.01 7.22
N LEU A 161 10.68 11.75 6.89
CA LEU A 161 9.69 10.75 6.56
C LEU A 161 8.84 10.38 7.78
N VAL A 162 9.46 10.25 8.96
CA VAL A 162 8.75 10.01 10.22
C VAL A 162 7.75 11.12 10.52
N ASP A 163 8.17 12.37 10.37
CA ASP A 163 7.31 13.54 10.55
C ASP A 163 6.18 13.58 9.52
N TYR A 164 6.46 13.21 8.26
CA TYR A 164 5.47 13.18 7.19
C TYR A 164 4.39 12.09 7.40
N ILE A 165 4.79 10.89 7.85
CA ILE A 165 3.87 9.78 8.20
C ILE A 165 3.01 10.14 9.42
N GLY A 166 3.63 10.75 10.43
CA GLY A 166 2.99 11.08 11.69
C GLY A 166 2.79 9.89 12.64
N PRO A 167 2.53 10.16 13.93
CA PRO A 167 2.65 9.17 15.00
C PRO A 167 1.62 8.03 14.93
N LEU A 168 0.41 8.30 14.43
CA LEU A 168 -0.66 7.30 14.38
C LEU A 168 -0.31 6.15 13.43
N TYR A 169 0.06 6.48 12.19
CA TYR A 169 0.41 5.51 11.17
C TYR A 169 1.77 4.89 11.44
N LEU A 170 2.74 5.66 11.95
CA LEU A 170 4.01 5.11 12.40
C LEU A 170 3.79 4.01 13.46
N ARG A 171 2.98 4.28 14.49
CA ARG A 171 2.63 3.26 15.48
C ARG A 171 2.00 2.03 14.83
N ARG A 172 1.05 2.20 13.91
CA ARG A 172 0.41 1.07 13.20
C ARG A 172 1.44 0.22 12.44
N LEU A 173 2.38 0.84 11.72
CA LEU A 173 3.44 0.15 10.98
C LEU A 173 4.38 -0.63 11.91
N PHE A 174 4.86 -0.02 13.00
CA PHE A 174 5.70 -0.70 13.99
C PHE A 174 4.99 -1.90 14.63
N PHE A 175 3.71 -1.75 14.99
CA PHE A 175 2.92 -2.83 15.56
C PHE A 175 2.62 -3.94 14.56
N LEU A 176 2.53 -3.65 13.26
CA LEU A 176 2.46 -4.68 12.22
C LEU A 176 3.73 -5.55 12.22
N HIS A 177 4.91 -4.94 12.19
CA HIS A 177 6.20 -5.67 12.16
C HIS A 177 6.44 -6.45 13.46
N LEU A 178 6.29 -5.79 14.62
CA LEU A 178 6.46 -6.42 15.92
C LEU A 178 5.41 -7.50 16.16
N GLY A 179 4.15 -7.20 15.86
CA GLY A 179 3.02 -8.12 16.04
C GLY A 179 3.16 -9.39 15.21
N ARG A 180 3.57 -9.27 13.94
CA ARG A 180 3.86 -10.44 13.08
C ARG A 180 5.01 -11.27 13.63
N THR A 181 6.11 -10.63 14.01
CA THR A 181 7.30 -11.32 14.53
C THR A 181 6.98 -12.06 15.82
N GLU A 182 6.22 -11.45 16.73
CA GLU A 182 5.78 -12.08 17.97
C GLU A 182 4.76 -13.20 17.73
N ALA A 183 3.83 -13.04 16.79
CA ALA A 183 2.92 -14.11 16.39
C ALA A 183 3.68 -15.32 15.82
N PHE A 184 4.68 -15.07 14.97
CA PHE A 184 5.52 -16.13 14.40
C PHE A 184 6.22 -16.95 15.49
N LYS A 185 6.84 -16.28 16.47
CA LYS A 185 7.48 -16.94 17.62
C LYS A 185 6.48 -17.81 18.39
N ARG A 186 5.28 -17.30 18.70
CA ARG A 186 4.24 -18.06 19.40
C ARG A 186 3.78 -19.29 18.62
N ILE A 187 3.69 -19.19 17.30
CA ILE A 187 3.33 -20.30 16.42
C ILE A 187 4.44 -21.36 16.41
N LEU A 188 5.72 -20.98 16.46
CA LEU A 188 6.86 -21.90 16.39
C LEU A 188 7.10 -22.70 17.68
N PHE A 189 6.96 -22.08 18.86
CA PHE A 189 7.44 -22.67 20.12
C PHE A 189 6.77 -23.98 20.57
N PRO A 190 5.46 -24.24 20.33
CA PRO A 190 4.86 -25.51 20.71
C PRO A 190 5.52 -26.68 19.96
N ILE A 191 5.96 -27.69 20.71
CA ILE A 191 6.61 -28.89 20.17
C ILE A 191 5.59 -29.85 19.55
N PRO A 192 6.01 -30.75 18.62
CA PRO A 192 5.15 -31.84 18.15
C PRO A 192 4.68 -32.72 19.33
N PRO A 193 3.42 -33.19 19.31
CA PRO A 193 2.89 -34.03 20.38
C PRO A 193 3.62 -35.38 20.43
N PRO A 194 3.91 -35.92 21.63
CA PRO A 194 4.45 -37.26 21.77
C PRO A 194 3.39 -38.33 21.46
N HIS A 195 3.83 -39.56 21.26
CA HIS A 195 2.98 -40.72 21.05
C HIS A 195 3.29 -41.83 22.08
N PRO A 196 2.39 -42.80 22.31
CA PRO A 196 2.67 -43.93 23.20
C PRO A 196 3.95 -44.67 22.79
N ALA A 197 4.76 -45.10 23.76
CA ALA A 197 6.01 -45.80 23.49
C ALA A 197 5.77 -47.10 22.70
N THR A 198 6.57 -47.33 21.67
CA THR A 198 6.52 -48.52 20.83
C THR A 198 7.85 -49.29 20.93
N ALA A 199 7.91 -50.50 20.37
CA ALA A 199 9.15 -51.28 20.35
C ALA A 199 10.28 -50.61 19.53
N GLU A 200 9.94 -49.69 18.62
CA GLU A 200 10.86 -48.98 17.74
C GLU A 200 11.14 -47.53 18.19
N CYS A 201 10.34 -47.00 19.12
CA CYS A 201 10.39 -45.60 19.56
C CYS A 201 10.14 -45.48 21.07
N ASP A 202 11.22 -45.23 21.82
CA ASP A 202 11.18 -44.97 23.26
C ASP A 202 11.12 -43.46 23.60
N PHE A 203 11.02 -43.15 24.88
CA PHE A 203 10.97 -41.77 25.36
C PHE A 203 12.24 -40.95 25.04
N GLU A 204 13.42 -41.57 24.94
CA GLU A 204 14.66 -40.87 24.61
C GLU A 204 14.71 -40.49 23.12
N GLN A 205 14.24 -41.37 22.24
CA GLN A 205 14.08 -41.06 20.82
C GLN A 205 13.06 -39.93 20.60
N GLN A 206 11.91 -39.97 21.28
CA GLN A 206 10.92 -38.88 21.22
C GLN A 206 11.49 -37.54 21.73
N LYS A 207 12.26 -37.58 22.82
CA LYS A 207 12.93 -36.38 23.38
C LYS A 207 13.99 -35.81 22.44
N SER A 208 14.69 -36.66 21.69
CA SER A 208 15.62 -36.23 20.64
C SER A 208 14.90 -35.43 19.55
N VAL A 209 13.73 -35.90 19.09
CA VAL A 209 12.88 -35.19 18.11
C VAL A 209 12.41 -33.85 18.67
N SER A 210 11.95 -33.80 19.92
CA SER A 210 11.54 -32.55 20.55
C SER A 210 12.70 -31.54 20.66
N ARG A 211 13.91 -32.00 20.98
CA ARG A 211 15.12 -31.15 21.03
C ARG A 211 15.49 -30.62 19.63
N ALA A 212 15.43 -31.47 18.61
CA ALA A 212 15.70 -31.07 17.23
C ALA A 212 14.71 -29.99 16.77
N TRP A 213 13.42 -30.15 17.08
CA TRP A 213 12.41 -29.12 16.85
C TRP A 213 12.74 -27.82 17.58
N GLN A 214 13.04 -27.88 18.88
CA GLN A 214 13.35 -26.69 19.68
C GLN A 214 14.54 -25.92 19.12
N LEU A 215 15.59 -26.61 18.68
CA LEU A 215 16.77 -25.99 18.06
C LEU A 215 16.39 -25.28 16.76
N ALA A 216 15.65 -25.94 15.87
CA ALA A 216 15.20 -25.34 14.62
C ALA A 216 14.24 -24.16 14.83
N ALA A 217 13.27 -24.31 15.74
CA ALA A 217 12.32 -23.27 16.10
C ALA A 217 13.02 -22.05 16.71
N THR A 218 14.03 -22.26 17.55
CA THR A 218 14.82 -21.15 18.14
C THR A 218 15.65 -20.43 17.08
N SER A 219 16.27 -21.17 16.15
CA SER A 219 17.02 -20.59 15.03
C SER A 219 16.14 -19.73 14.12
N LEU A 220 14.95 -20.24 13.78
CA LEU A 220 13.94 -19.49 13.01
C LEU A 220 13.40 -18.29 13.78
N ALA A 221 13.16 -18.42 15.08
CA ALA A 221 12.69 -17.32 15.93
C ALA A 221 13.75 -16.20 16.05
N TRP A 222 15.03 -16.55 16.03
CA TRP A 222 16.14 -15.58 16.06
C TRP A 222 16.27 -14.79 14.76
N THR A 223 16.03 -15.46 13.63
CA THR A 223 16.08 -14.87 12.28
C THR A 223 14.71 -14.42 11.77
N ALA A 224 13.73 -14.33 12.67
CA ALA A 224 12.35 -14.02 12.33
C ALA A 224 12.25 -12.64 11.67
N ARG A 225 11.67 -12.62 10.46
CA ARG A 225 11.33 -11.39 9.76
C ARG A 225 9.83 -11.36 9.43
N PRO A 226 9.20 -10.18 9.42
CA PRO A 226 7.79 -10.07 9.06
C PRO A 226 7.47 -10.57 7.65
N ASP A 227 8.42 -10.57 6.73
CA ASP A 227 8.26 -10.96 5.32
C ASP A 227 8.54 -12.44 5.02
N MET A 228 8.87 -13.25 6.02
CA MET A 228 9.15 -14.68 5.78
C MET A 228 7.96 -15.39 5.14
N SER A 229 8.19 -16.02 3.99
CA SER A 229 7.13 -16.76 3.29
C SER A 229 6.82 -18.08 4.01
N PRO A 230 5.55 -18.55 4.00
CA PRO A 230 5.21 -19.87 4.55
C PRO A 230 6.00 -21.01 3.92
N SER A 231 6.32 -20.91 2.61
CA SER A 231 7.16 -21.89 1.90
C SER A 231 8.60 -21.95 2.42
N SER A 232 9.20 -20.81 2.79
CA SER A 232 10.55 -20.77 3.37
C SER A 232 10.58 -21.41 4.75
N VAL A 233 9.52 -21.21 5.55
CA VAL A 233 9.35 -21.84 6.87
C VAL A 233 9.19 -23.35 6.72
N GLU A 234 8.32 -23.78 5.81
CA GLU A 234 8.08 -25.19 5.50
C GLU A 234 9.37 -25.90 5.08
N SER A 235 10.11 -25.36 4.13
CA SER A 235 11.36 -25.94 3.64
C SER A 235 12.40 -26.10 4.77
N THR A 236 12.50 -25.11 5.65
CA THR A 236 13.45 -25.17 6.78
C THR A 236 13.07 -26.28 7.75
N LEU A 237 11.78 -26.38 8.13
CA LEU A 237 11.32 -27.36 9.10
C LEU A 237 11.18 -28.77 8.52
N ALA A 238 10.88 -28.92 7.24
CA ALA A 238 10.74 -30.22 6.58
C ALA A 238 12.05 -31.03 6.59
N SER A 239 13.21 -30.36 6.58
CA SER A 239 14.53 -31.01 6.68
C SER A 239 14.70 -31.86 7.96
N LEU A 240 13.96 -31.54 9.02
CA LEU A 240 13.96 -32.31 10.27
C LEU A 240 13.35 -33.71 10.10
N THR A 241 12.46 -33.90 9.10
CA THR A 241 11.78 -35.18 8.88
C THR A 241 12.68 -36.24 8.24
N GLU A 242 13.77 -35.84 7.57
CA GLU A 242 14.69 -36.74 6.86
C GLU A 242 15.47 -37.65 7.82
N HIS A 243 15.68 -37.19 9.06
CA HIS A 243 16.52 -37.83 10.06
C HIS A 243 15.74 -38.66 11.09
N ILE A 244 14.41 -38.80 10.93
CA ILE A 244 13.53 -39.51 11.88
C ILE A 244 13.17 -40.88 11.33
N GLU A 245 13.60 -41.95 12.00
CA GLU A 245 13.32 -43.33 11.62
C GLU A 245 11.89 -43.76 11.98
N CYS A 246 11.38 -43.34 13.14
CA CYS A 246 10.04 -43.68 13.61
C CYS A 246 8.93 -43.03 12.74
N GLY A 247 8.02 -43.85 12.20
CA GLY A 247 6.90 -43.39 11.38
C GLY A 247 5.93 -42.45 12.10
N GLU A 248 5.60 -42.73 13.36
CA GLU A 248 4.68 -41.91 14.16
C GLU A 248 5.28 -40.54 14.48
N CYS A 249 6.54 -40.48 14.92
CA CYS A 249 7.26 -39.22 15.13
C CYS A 249 7.36 -38.40 13.84
N ARG A 250 7.64 -39.06 12.71
CA ARG A 250 7.73 -38.39 11.40
C ARG A 250 6.37 -37.81 11.00
N GLN A 251 5.27 -38.52 11.24
CA GLN A 251 3.93 -38.03 10.95
C GLN A 251 3.54 -36.86 11.87
N ALA A 252 3.73 -36.99 13.19
CA ALA A 252 3.47 -35.92 14.15
C ALA A 252 4.26 -34.64 13.84
N LEU A 253 5.50 -34.78 13.39
CA LEU A 253 6.31 -33.66 12.95
C LEU A 253 5.76 -33.02 11.66
N LYS A 254 5.39 -33.82 10.65
CA LYS A 254 4.79 -33.30 9.40
C LYS A 254 3.50 -32.54 9.67
N ASP A 255 2.63 -33.10 10.52
CA ASP A 255 1.39 -32.45 10.93
C ASP A 255 1.67 -31.14 11.64
N ARG A 256 2.67 -31.13 12.53
CA ARG A 256 3.10 -29.90 13.21
C ARG A 256 3.65 -28.84 12.26
N VAL A 257 4.47 -29.22 11.26
CA VAL A 257 4.97 -28.29 10.24
C VAL A 257 3.81 -27.70 9.45
N LYS A 258 2.87 -28.53 9.02
CA LYS A 258 1.67 -28.08 8.30
C LYS A 258 0.87 -27.08 9.15
N ASP A 259 0.66 -27.36 10.43
CA ASP A 259 -0.04 -26.46 11.34
C ASP A 259 0.67 -25.11 11.47
N VAL A 260 2.01 -25.11 11.60
CA VAL A 260 2.82 -23.88 11.65
C VAL A 260 2.65 -23.06 10.37
N VAL A 261 2.76 -23.71 9.20
CA VAL A 261 2.64 -23.05 7.88
C VAL A 261 1.26 -22.45 7.70
N VAL A 262 0.20 -23.20 8.04
CA VAL A 262 -1.18 -22.74 7.95
C VAL A 262 -1.42 -21.56 8.88
N GLN A 263 -1.05 -21.67 10.16
CA GLN A 263 -1.22 -20.59 11.12
C GLN A 263 -0.44 -19.34 10.71
N TRP A 264 0.79 -19.50 10.21
CA TRP A 264 1.63 -18.39 9.74
C TRP A 264 1.02 -17.66 8.54
N ALA A 265 0.46 -18.40 7.59
CA ALA A 265 -0.23 -17.83 6.42
C ALA A 265 -1.46 -16.98 6.82
N PHE A 266 -2.11 -17.27 7.95
CA PHE A 266 -3.24 -16.51 8.47
C PHE A 266 -2.86 -15.30 9.33
N VAL A 267 -1.58 -15.12 9.68
CA VAL A 267 -1.16 -13.95 10.46
C VAL A 267 -1.32 -12.69 9.60
N LYS A 268 -1.99 -11.68 10.17
CA LYS A 268 -2.25 -10.37 9.54
C LYS A 268 -0.99 -9.81 8.87
N THR A 269 -1.12 -9.32 7.64
CA THR A 269 -0.05 -8.75 6.81
C THR A 269 -0.20 -7.25 6.54
N THR A 270 -1.24 -6.63 7.10
CA THR A 270 -1.54 -5.21 6.93
C THR A 270 -1.73 -4.51 8.26
N ILE A 271 -1.66 -3.18 8.27
CA ILE A 271 -2.04 -2.37 9.44
C ILE A 271 -3.50 -2.55 9.83
#